data_AF-C5B5P1-F1
#
_entry.id   AF-C5B5P1-F1
#
_cell.length_a   1.000
_cell.length_b   1.000
_cell.length_c   1.000
_cell.angle_alpha   90.00
_cell.angle_beta   90.00
_cell.angle_gamma   90.00
#
_symmetry.space_group_name_H-M   'P 1'
#
loop_
_entity.id
_entity.type
_entity.pdbx_description
1 polymer ?
#
loop_
_entity_poly.entity_id
_entity_poly.type
_entity_poly.pdbx_seq_one_letter_code
_entity_poly.pdbx_strand_id
1 'polypeptide(L)'
;MIANDPDAAPMLDWSRTIEPPPHADKLAGEIVWIILCAGKTAQAARTIETRVWDALDAGRPVVEAYGHRGRAAAIETVWHDRHRLFAELGEHLGDDDALLAWCRSLPWVGAITCYQLAKNLGRDVPKPDIWLCRLAGIPDRPVGRTEERFAACRDLCAPLAEASGDRVAAVDSLLWLACNKGVLTVDAQAGPVVFNPRTITARPIMSAFAPAPGN
;
A
#
# COMPACT_ATOMS: atom_id res chain seq x y z
N MET A 1 11.20 13.22 -10.73
CA MET A 1 10.59 11.88 -10.69
C MET A 1 9.58 11.69 -11.80
N ILE A 2 8.50 12.47 -11.87
CA ILE A 2 7.45 12.36 -12.90
C ILE A 2 8.01 12.20 -14.33
N ALA A 3 8.98 13.04 -14.71
CA ALA A 3 9.56 12.99 -16.05
C ALA A 3 10.45 11.76 -16.35
N ASN A 4 10.92 11.06 -15.32
CA ASN A 4 12.01 10.08 -15.43
C ASN A 4 11.66 8.68 -14.90
N ASP A 5 10.58 8.53 -14.12
CA ASP A 5 10.13 7.25 -13.58
C ASP A 5 8.69 6.96 -14.03
N PRO A 6 8.43 5.84 -14.72
CA PRO A 6 7.11 5.53 -15.26
C PRO A 6 6.05 5.20 -14.21
N ASP A 7 6.43 4.89 -12.96
CA ASP A 7 5.47 4.66 -11.86
C ASP A 7 5.05 5.98 -11.20
N ALA A 8 5.81 7.06 -11.36
CA ALA A 8 5.62 8.29 -10.61
C ALA A 8 4.32 9.02 -10.96
N ALA A 9 4.04 9.24 -12.26
CA ALA A 9 2.81 9.93 -12.66
C ALA A 9 1.56 9.08 -12.32
N PRO A 10 1.48 7.79 -12.70
CA PRO A 10 0.29 6.99 -12.38
C PRO A 10 0.03 6.85 -10.88
N MET A 11 1.08 6.69 -10.06
CA MET A 11 0.88 6.60 -8.61
C MET A 11 0.43 7.93 -8.01
N LEU A 12 0.98 9.06 -8.48
CA LEU A 12 0.54 10.37 -8.02
C LEU A 12 -0.92 10.62 -8.40
N ASP A 13 -1.29 10.36 -9.65
CA ASP A 13 -2.66 10.54 -10.15
C ASP A 13 -3.64 9.68 -9.37
N TRP A 14 -3.35 8.38 -9.20
CA TRP A 14 -4.15 7.49 -8.36
C TRP A 14 -4.30 8.05 -6.94
N SER A 15 -3.18 8.46 -6.31
CA SER A 15 -3.18 8.89 -4.92
C SER A 15 -3.93 10.22 -4.66
N ARG A 16 -4.11 11.03 -5.70
CA ARG A 16 -4.93 12.26 -5.66
C ARG A 16 -6.42 11.99 -5.73
N THR A 17 -6.80 10.89 -6.37
CA THR A 17 -8.21 10.58 -6.69
C THR A 17 -8.65 9.25 -6.08
N ILE A 18 -8.07 8.83 -4.95
CA ILE A 18 -8.46 7.57 -4.32
C ILE A 18 -9.88 7.71 -3.77
N GLU A 19 -10.74 6.83 -4.22
CA GLU A 19 -12.12 6.68 -3.76
C GLU A 19 -12.33 5.26 -3.23
N PRO A 20 -13.35 5.04 -2.38
CA PRO A 20 -13.76 3.71 -1.98
C PRO A 20 -14.02 2.80 -3.20
N PRO A 21 -13.71 1.49 -3.11
CA PRO A 21 -13.92 0.57 -4.21
C PRO A 21 -15.41 0.55 -4.62
N PRO A 22 -15.74 0.58 -5.92
CA PRO A 22 -17.13 0.68 -6.37
C PRO A 22 -17.88 -0.66 -6.33
N HIS A 23 -17.19 -1.78 -6.18
CA HIS A 23 -17.78 -3.12 -6.11
C HIS A 23 -16.85 -4.12 -5.38
N ALA A 24 -17.43 -5.27 -5.01
CA ALA A 24 -16.78 -6.31 -4.21
C ALA A 24 -15.46 -6.82 -4.80
N ASP A 25 -15.38 -7.03 -6.12
CA ASP A 25 -14.17 -7.54 -6.77
C ASP A 25 -13.01 -6.55 -6.66
N LYS A 26 -13.28 -5.25 -6.78
CA LYS A 26 -12.25 -4.22 -6.59
C LYS A 26 -11.78 -4.18 -5.14
N LEU A 27 -12.70 -4.30 -4.17
CA LEU A 27 -12.34 -4.41 -2.75
C LEU A 27 -11.45 -5.64 -2.49
N ALA A 28 -11.84 -6.81 -3.02
CA ALA A 28 -11.04 -8.02 -2.89
C ALA A 28 -9.64 -7.81 -3.45
N GLY A 29 -9.52 -7.14 -4.59
CA GLY A 29 -8.22 -6.80 -5.17
C GLY A 29 -7.35 -5.93 -4.27
N GLU A 30 -7.92 -4.92 -3.62
CA GLU A 30 -7.19 -4.09 -2.66
C GLU A 30 -6.70 -4.89 -1.46
N ILE A 31 -7.56 -5.75 -0.88
CA ILE A 31 -7.19 -6.60 0.26
C ILE A 31 -6.10 -7.61 -0.14
N VAL A 32 -6.26 -8.29 -1.28
CA VAL A 32 -5.27 -9.25 -1.81
C VAL A 32 -3.92 -8.56 -2.03
N TRP A 33 -3.91 -7.35 -2.58
CA TRP A 33 -2.68 -6.57 -2.75
C TRP A 33 -1.94 -6.35 -1.42
N ILE A 34 -2.65 -6.05 -0.33
CA ILE A 34 -2.04 -5.92 1.00
C ILE A 34 -1.42 -7.23 1.48
N ILE A 35 -2.13 -8.36 1.32
CA ILE A 35 -1.64 -9.70 1.70
C ILE A 35 -0.36 -10.05 0.93
N LEU A 36 -0.27 -9.67 -0.35
CA LEU A 36 0.91 -9.87 -1.18
C LEU A 36 2.08 -8.97 -0.75
N CYS A 37 1.81 -7.70 -0.43
CA CYS A 37 2.83 -6.73 -0.01
C CYS A 37 3.38 -6.96 1.39
N ALA A 38 2.65 -7.65 2.29
CA ALA A 38 3.08 -7.86 3.66
C ALA A 38 4.48 -8.50 3.72
N GLY A 39 5.50 -7.77 4.20
CA GLY A 39 6.87 -8.27 4.30
C GLY A 39 7.59 -8.51 2.96
N LYS A 40 7.16 -7.87 1.87
CA LYS A 40 7.80 -7.92 0.56
C LYS A 40 7.94 -6.53 -0.05
N THR A 41 8.78 -6.39 -1.08
CA THR A 41 8.77 -5.20 -1.93
C THR A 41 7.55 -5.23 -2.86
N ALA A 42 7.07 -4.06 -3.29
CA ALA A 42 5.97 -3.96 -4.24
C ALA A 42 6.29 -4.69 -5.56
N GLN A 43 7.53 -4.61 -6.03
CA GLN A 43 8.00 -5.33 -7.23
C GLN A 43 7.87 -6.85 -7.06
N ALA A 44 8.28 -7.38 -5.92
CA ALA A 44 8.14 -8.82 -5.66
C ALA A 44 6.66 -9.23 -5.57
N ALA A 45 5.81 -8.40 -4.93
CA ALA A 45 4.38 -8.63 -4.86
C ALA A 45 3.73 -8.70 -6.26
N ARG A 46 4.06 -7.78 -7.18
CA ARG A 46 3.55 -7.77 -8.55
C ARG A 46 3.85 -9.06 -9.32
N THR A 47 5.02 -9.65 -9.14
CA THR A 47 5.35 -10.93 -9.82
C THR A 47 4.53 -12.13 -9.32
N ILE A 48 3.95 -12.02 -8.13
CA ILE A 48 3.10 -13.06 -7.53
C ILE A 48 1.64 -12.80 -7.89
N GLU A 49 1.23 -11.54 -7.89
CA GLU A 49 -0.14 -11.10 -8.14
C GLU A 49 -0.74 -11.68 -9.41
N THR A 50 -0.06 -11.59 -10.56
CA THR A 50 -0.56 -12.18 -11.83
C THR A 50 -0.88 -13.65 -11.69
N ARG A 51 0.03 -14.44 -11.10
CA ARG A 51 -0.16 -15.89 -10.92
C ARG A 51 -1.30 -16.21 -9.95
N VAL A 52 -1.53 -15.35 -8.96
CA VAL A 52 -2.63 -15.48 -8.00
C VAL A 52 -3.97 -15.24 -8.71
N TRP A 53 -4.07 -14.18 -9.51
CA TRP A 53 -5.29 -13.93 -10.30
C TRP A 53 -5.56 -15.04 -11.30
N ASP A 54 -4.54 -15.49 -12.05
CA ASP A 54 -4.67 -16.64 -12.97
C ASP A 54 -5.16 -17.92 -12.27
N ALA A 55 -4.81 -18.11 -10.99
CA ALA A 55 -5.31 -19.24 -10.20
C ALA A 55 -6.77 -19.04 -9.79
N LEU A 56 -7.13 -17.85 -9.29
CA LEU A 56 -8.50 -17.52 -8.89
C LEU A 56 -9.48 -17.61 -10.07
N ASP A 57 -9.11 -17.04 -11.22
CA ASP A 57 -9.95 -17.04 -12.43
C ASP A 57 -10.14 -18.45 -12.99
N ALA A 58 -9.10 -19.29 -12.89
CA ALA A 58 -9.17 -20.70 -13.29
C ALA A 58 -9.81 -21.62 -12.24
N GLY A 59 -10.24 -21.09 -11.08
CA GLY A 59 -10.77 -21.88 -9.97
C GLY A 59 -9.74 -22.87 -9.37
N ARG A 60 -8.44 -22.60 -9.52
CA ARG A 60 -7.36 -23.41 -8.97
C ARG A 60 -6.96 -22.94 -7.56
N PRO A 61 -6.41 -23.82 -6.72
CA PRO A 61 -5.89 -23.42 -5.41
C PRO A 61 -4.78 -22.37 -5.54
N VAL A 62 -4.92 -21.24 -4.85
CA VAL A 62 -3.94 -20.13 -4.83
C VAL A 62 -2.60 -20.60 -4.28
N VAL A 63 -2.60 -21.62 -3.42
CA VAL A 63 -1.37 -22.19 -2.86
C VAL A 63 -0.44 -22.76 -3.94
N GLU A 64 -0.97 -23.22 -5.08
CA GLU A 64 -0.16 -23.72 -6.20
C GLU A 64 0.59 -22.58 -6.89
N ALA A 65 -0.01 -21.39 -6.96
CA ALA A 65 0.60 -20.19 -7.55
C ALA A 65 1.55 -19.46 -6.59
N TYR A 66 1.17 -19.35 -5.32
CA TYR A 66 1.88 -18.55 -4.32
C TYR A 66 2.89 -19.36 -3.49
N GLY A 67 2.59 -20.63 -3.20
CA GLY A 67 3.40 -21.48 -2.32
C GLY A 67 3.32 -21.16 -0.83
N HIS A 68 2.70 -20.03 -0.44
CA HIS A 68 2.54 -19.63 0.97
C HIS A 68 1.16 -20.02 1.52
N ARG A 69 1.05 -21.22 2.09
CA ARG A 69 -0.22 -21.82 2.59
C ARG A 69 -1.14 -20.84 3.33
N GLY A 70 -0.64 -20.19 4.38
CA GLY A 70 -1.49 -19.32 5.22
C GLY A 70 -1.99 -18.05 4.51
N ARG A 71 -1.25 -17.53 3.53
CA ARG A 71 -1.65 -16.33 2.77
C ARG A 71 -2.51 -16.70 1.57
N ALA A 72 -2.25 -17.85 0.95
CA ALA A 72 -3.11 -18.42 -0.07
C ALA A 72 -4.53 -18.64 0.48
N ALA A 73 -4.64 -19.30 1.64
CA ALA A 73 -5.93 -19.49 2.31
C ALA A 73 -6.64 -18.16 2.60
N ALA A 74 -5.90 -17.14 3.07
CA ALA A 74 -6.46 -15.81 3.30
C ALA A 74 -6.96 -15.13 2.02
N ILE A 75 -6.21 -15.22 0.91
CA ILE A 75 -6.61 -14.70 -0.40
C ILE A 75 -7.88 -15.42 -0.89
N GLU A 76 -7.94 -16.74 -0.76
CA GLU A 76 -9.11 -17.55 -1.13
C GLU A 76 -10.33 -17.16 -0.29
N THR A 77 -10.17 -16.98 1.03
CA THR A 77 -11.24 -16.48 1.90
C THR A 77 -11.73 -15.10 1.48
N VAL A 78 -10.82 -14.15 1.24
CA VAL A 78 -11.17 -12.80 0.77
C VAL A 78 -11.92 -12.85 -0.56
N TRP A 79 -11.45 -13.67 -1.50
CA TRP A 79 -12.11 -13.82 -2.79
C TRP A 79 -13.51 -14.42 -2.64
N HIS A 80 -13.68 -15.45 -1.82
CA HIS A 80 -14.97 -16.08 -1.57
C HIS A 80 -15.96 -15.13 -0.88
N ASP A 81 -15.50 -14.42 0.16
CA ASP A 81 -16.33 -13.58 1.02
C ASP A 81 -16.49 -12.14 0.53
N ARG A 82 -15.94 -11.79 -0.63
CA ARG A 82 -15.83 -10.40 -1.12
C ARG A 82 -17.13 -9.60 -1.07
N HIS A 83 -18.28 -10.21 -1.35
CA HIS A 83 -19.57 -9.52 -1.28
C HIS A 83 -19.99 -9.20 0.17
N ARG A 84 -19.73 -10.10 1.12
CA ARG A 84 -19.94 -9.85 2.55
C ARG A 84 -19.00 -8.74 3.04
N LEU A 85 -17.71 -8.85 2.71
CA LEU A 85 -16.71 -7.84 3.06
C LEU A 85 -17.05 -6.45 2.48
N PHE A 86 -17.63 -6.42 1.27
CA PHE A 86 -18.07 -5.18 0.64
C PHE A 86 -19.27 -4.54 1.36
N ALA A 87 -20.22 -5.36 1.84
CA ALA A 87 -21.31 -4.87 2.66
C ALA A 87 -20.80 -4.30 4.00
N GLU A 88 -19.90 -5.03 4.67
CA GLU A 88 -19.26 -4.59 5.93
C GLU A 88 -18.48 -3.29 5.76
N LEU A 89 -17.74 -3.13 4.66
CA LEU A 89 -17.04 -1.87 4.37
C LEU A 89 -17.99 -0.67 4.45
N GLY A 90 -19.20 -0.79 3.90
CA GLY A 90 -20.21 0.27 3.92
C GLY A 90 -20.58 0.76 5.32
N GLU A 91 -20.51 -0.12 6.33
CA GLU A 91 -20.78 0.21 7.73
C GLU A 91 -19.65 1.03 8.38
N HIS A 92 -18.45 0.98 7.80
CA HIS A 92 -17.24 1.60 8.37
C HIS A 92 -16.77 2.84 7.61
N LEU A 93 -17.27 3.10 6.39
CA LEU A 93 -16.85 4.25 5.57
C LEU A 93 -17.21 5.63 6.18
N GLY A 94 -18.01 5.69 7.24
CA GLY A 94 -18.33 6.93 7.95
C GLY A 94 -17.36 7.33 9.06
N ASP A 95 -16.47 6.42 9.50
CA ASP A 95 -15.64 6.61 10.69
C ASP A 95 -14.24 6.04 10.46
N ASP A 96 -13.21 6.85 10.67
CA ASP A 96 -11.81 6.46 10.38
C ASP A 96 -11.27 5.42 11.36
N ASP A 97 -11.63 5.51 12.65
CA ASP A 97 -11.20 4.56 13.67
C ASP A 97 -11.90 3.21 13.47
N ALA A 98 -13.20 3.23 13.14
CA ALA A 98 -13.94 2.03 12.79
C ALA A 98 -13.38 1.37 11.52
N LEU A 99 -13.06 2.15 10.49
CA LEU A 99 -12.46 1.61 9.26
C LEU A 99 -11.08 1.02 9.50
N LEU A 100 -10.22 1.69 10.29
CA LEU A 100 -8.89 1.16 10.63
C LEU A 100 -8.99 -0.11 11.47
N ALA A 101 -9.92 -0.17 12.41
CA ALA A 101 -10.20 -1.37 13.19
C ALA A 101 -10.68 -2.52 12.31
N TRP A 102 -11.62 -2.26 11.38
CA TRP A 102 -12.09 -3.24 10.41
C TRP A 102 -10.95 -3.72 9.52
N CYS A 103 -10.16 -2.81 8.94
CA CYS A 103 -9.00 -3.15 8.11
C CYS A 103 -8.04 -4.08 8.87
N ARG A 104 -7.75 -3.78 10.14
CA ARG A 104 -6.86 -4.59 11.00
C ARG A 104 -7.45 -5.94 11.39
N SER A 105 -8.77 -6.10 11.35
CA SER A 105 -9.43 -7.38 11.62
C SER A 105 -9.26 -8.39 10.47
N LEU A 106 -8.93 -7.91 9.26
CA LEU A 106 -8.81 -8.74 8.08
C LEU A 106 -7.57 -9.66 8.14
N PRO A 107 -7.65 -10.87 7.57
CA PRO A 107 -6.53 -11.80 7.53
C PRO A 107 -5.27 -11.17 6.93
N TRP A 108 -4.15 -11.29 7.64
CA TRP A 108 -2.83 -10.77 7.23
C TRP A 108 -2.71 -9.25 7.06
N VAL A 109 -3.71 -8.49 7.51
CA VAL A 109 -3.64 -7.02 7.58
C VAL A 109 -3.24 -6.63 9.00
N GLY A 110 -1.94 -6.43 9.22
CA GLY A 110 -1.38 -6.03 10.51
C GLY A 110 -1.47 -4.53 10.81
N ALA A 111 -0.92 -4.14 11.96
CA ALA A 111 -1.00 -2.79 12.53
C ALA A 111 -0.48 -1.66 11.61
N ILE A 112 0.48 -1.92 10.73
CA ILE A 112 0.98 -0.92 9.77
C ILE A 112 0.21 -1.01 8.45
N THR A 113 -0.05 -2.22 7.97
CA THR A 113 -0.67 -2.45 6.67
C THR A 113 -2.15 -2.07 6.63
N CYS A 114 -2.84 -1.96 7.77
CA CYS A 114 -4.21 -1.43 7.81
C CYS A 114 -4.28 0.02 7.33
N TYR A 115 -3.25 0.85 7.56
CA TYR A 115 -3.20 2.22 7.03
C TYR A 115 -3.04 2.24 5.51
N GLN A 116 -2.29 1.29 4.93
CA GLN A 116 -2.22 1.14 3.47
C GLN A 116 -3.59 0.78 2.91
N LEU A 117 -4.28 -0.16 3.56
CA LEU A 117 -5.61 -0.57 3.13
C LEU A 117 -6.59 0.59 3.23
N ALA A 118 -6.67 1.26 4.38
CA ALA A 118 -7.53 2.43 4.58
C ALA A 118 -7.26 3.52 3.52
N LYS A 119 -5.99 3.78 3.19
CA LYS A 119 -5.62 4.68 2.09
C LYS A 119 -6.19 4.19 0.75
N ASN A 120 -5.99 2.90 0.40
CA ASN A 120 -6.54 2.31 -0.82
C ASN A 120 -8.07 2.33 -0.89
N LEU A 121 -8.75 2.46 0.26
CA LEU A 121 -10.20 2.59 0.40
C LEU A 121 -10.66 4.06 0.43
N GLY A 122 -9.79 5.02 0.11
CA GLY A 122 -10.12 6.44 -0.05
C GLY A 122 -9.77 7.34 1.12
N ARG A 123 -9.19 6.81 2.22
CA ARG A 123 -8.79 7.65 3.35
C ARG A 123 -7.55 8.46 3.08
N ASP A 124 -7.58 9.72 3.52
CA ASP A 124 -6.44 10.62 3.41
C ASP A 124 -5.44 10.44 4.56
N VAL A 125 -4.80 9.26 4.61
CA VAL A 125 -3.89 8.89 5.70
C VAL A 125 -2.53 8.46 5.15
N PRO A 126 -1.42 8.77 5.84
CA PRO A 126 -0.13 8.21 5.53
C PRO A 126 -0.02 6.79 6.09
N LYS A 127 0.86 5.98 5.50
CA LYS A 127 1.19 4.66 6.04
C LYS A 127 2.49 4.76 6.84
N PRO A 128 2.50 4.42 8.14
CA PRO A 128 3.69 4.49 8.97
C PRO A 128 4.64 3.30 8.71
N ASP A 129 5.12 3.16 7.48
CA ASP A 129 6.10 2.16 7.11
C ASP A 129 7.53 2.59 7.40
N ILE A 130 8.49 1.69 7.17
CA ILE A 130 9.89 1.93 7.50
C ILE A 130 10.47 3.16 6.78
N TRP A 131 10.04 3.46 5.54
CA TRP A 131 10.61 4.57 4.78
C TRP A 131 10.10 5.89 5.32
N LEU A 132 8.78 6.00 5.48
CA LEU A 132 8.19 7.24 5.99
C LEU A 132 8.58 7.48 7.46
N CYS A 133 8.67 6.42 8.28
CA CYS A 133 9.18 6.52 9.65
C CYS A 133 10.60 7.09 9.68
N ARG A 134 11.51 6.56 8.84
CA ARG A 134 12.90 7.07 8.78
C ARG A 134 12.96 8.52 8.32
N LEU A 135 12.16 8.90 7.32
CA LEU A 135 12.05 10.30 6.88
C LEU A 135 11.50 11.20 8.01
N ALA A 136 10.63 10.68 8.87
CA ALA A 136 10.09 11.36 10.03
C ALA A 136 11.03 11.31 11.26
N GLY A 137 12.27 10.84 11.12
CA GLY A 137 13.24 10.80 12.22
C GLY A 137 13.10 9.58 13.16
N ILE A 138 12.29 8.58 12.79
CA ILE A 138 12.08 7.38 13.59
C ILE A 138 12.96 6.22 13.07
N PRO A 139 13.89 5.69 13.90
CA PRO A 139 14.71 4.55 13.50
C PRO A 139 13.88 3.25 13.42
N ASP A 140 14.39 2.28 12.68
CA ASP A 140 13.74 0.96 12.54
C ASP A 140 13.61 0.23 13.88
N ARG A 141 14.59 0.43 14.77
CA ARG A 141 14.74 -0.24 16.05
C ARG A 141 15.10 0.76 17.16
N PRO A 142 14.54 0.60 18.37
CA PRO A 142 13.48 -0.35 18.73
C PRO A 142 12.16 -0.05 17.99
N VAL A 143 11.31 -1.08 17.85
CA VAL A 143 10.01 -0.89 17.20
C VAL A 143 9.09 -0.13 18.15
N GLY A 144 8.90 1.17 17.89
CA GLY A 144 7.97 2.03 18.63
C GLY A 144 6.50 1.67 18.40
N ARG A 145 5.61 2.36 19.13
CA ARG A 145 4.17 2.15 19.03
C ARG A 145 3.66 2.61 17.65
N THR A 146 2.63 1.94 17.14
CA THR A 146 2.11 2.25 15.80
C THR A 146 1.48 3.64 15.77
N GLU A 147 0.84 4.05 16.86
CA GLU A 147 0.19 5.36 17.00
C GLU A 147 1.21 6.50 17.00
N GLU A 148 2.35 6.31 17.67
CA GLU A 148 3.46 7.28 17.69
C GLU A 148 4.10 7.43 16.31
N ARG A 149 4.31 6.30 15.61
CA ARG A 149 4.82 6.29 14.24
C ARG A 149 3.87 6.97 13.27
N PHE A 150 2.57 6.68 13.39
CA PHE A 150 1.53 7.32 12.60
C PHE A 150 1.50 8.82 12.81
N ALA A 151 1.52 9.29 14.06
CA ALA A 151 1.55 10.72 14.38
C ALA A 151 2.75 11.42 13.72
N ALA A 152 3.96 10.89 13.87
CA ALA A 152 5.15 11.48 13.26
C ALA A 152 5.10 11.49 11.71
N CYS A 153 4.61 10.40 11.10
CA CYS A 153 4.44 10.34 9.65
C CYS A 153 3.41 11.36 9.13
N ARG A 154 2.33 11.57 9.88
CA ARG A 154 1.32 12.59 9.58
C ARG A 154 1.90 13.99 9.75
N ASP A 155 2.65 14.24 10.82
CA ASP A 155 3.27 15.54 11.09
C ASP A 155 4.34 15.90 10.04
N LEU A 156 4.97 14.90 9.42
CA LEU A 156 5.82 15.08 8.24
C LEU A 156 4.99 15.39 6.97
N CYS A 157 3.92 14.63 6.71
CA CYS A 157 3.19 14.72 5.45
C CYS A 157 2.25 15.94 5.38
N ALA A 158 1.62 16.34 6.48
CA ALA A 158 0.64 17.42 6.53
C ALA A 158 1.16 18.77 5.99
N PRO A 159 2.32 19.31 6.44
CA PRO A 159 2.83 20.57 5.90
C PRO A 159 3.23 20.46 4.42
N LEU A 160 3.67 19.29 3.96
CA LEU A 160 3.98 19.05 2.55
C LEU A 160 2.71 19.01 1.70
N ALA A 161 1.65 18.40 2.22
CA ALA A 161 0.32 18.36 1.59
C ALA A 161 -0.23 19.78 1.44
N GLU A 162 -0.19 20.57 2.52
CA GLU A 162 -0.57 21.99 2.51
C GLU A 162 0.23 22.80 1.47
N ALA A 163 1.57 22.65 1.46
CA ALA A 163 2.43 23.42 0.56
C ALA A 163 2.28 23.05 -0.92
N SER A 164 1.90 21.80 -1.21
CA SER A 164 1.74 21.29 -2.58
C SER A 164 0.30 21.40 -3.10
N GLY A 165 -0.68 21.53 -2.21
CA GLY A 165 -2.10 21.36 -2.53
C GLY A 165 -2.50 19.90 -2.76
N ASP A 166 -1.60 18.95 -2.47
CA ASP A 166 -1.88 17.52 -2.58
C ASP A 166 -2.50 16.97 -1.29
N ARG A 167 -3.10 15.78 -1.42
CA ARG A 167 -3.59 14.97 -0.31
C ARG A 167 -2.42 14.39 0.50
N VAL A 168 -2.62 14.12 1.78
CA VAL A 168 -1.63 13.42 2.62
C VAL A 168 -1.28 12.04 2.04
N ALA A 169 -2.27 11.32 1.53
CA ALA A 169 -2.12 10.06 0.83
C ALA A 169 -1.20 10.16 -0.41
N ALA A 170 -1.24 11.30 -1.11
CA ALA A 170 -0.42 11.55 -2.29
C ALA A 170 1.03 11.87 -1.91
N VAL A 171 1.23 12.69 -0.88
CA VAL A 171 2.56 12.95 -0.30
C VAL A 171 3.22 11.66 0.18
N ASP A 172 2.50 10.86 0.96
CA ASP A 172 2.97 9.53 1.42
C ASP A 172 3.42 8.65 0.24
N SER A 173 2.59 8.55 -0.79
CA SER A 173 2.87 7.70 -1.95
C SER A 173 4.10 8.17 -2.73
N LEU A 174 4.28 9.48 -2.88
CA LEU A 174 5.43 10.06 -3.58
C LEU A 174 6.72 9.92 -2.78
N LEU A 175 6.70 10.20 -1.47
CA LEU A 175 7.86 10.02 -0.59
C LEU A 175 8.30 8.56 -0.53
N TRP A 176 7.33 7.64 -0.40
CA TRP A 176 7.59 6.21 -0.45
C TRP A 176 8.25 5.79 -1.77
N LEU A 177 7.74 6.28 -2.91
CA LEU A 177 8.33 5.98 -4.22
C LEU A 177 9.75 6.52 -4.33
N ALA A 178 9.97 7.76 -3.87
CA ALA A 178 11.27 8.39 -3.91
C ALA A 178 12.30 7.56 -3.12
N CYS A 179 11.92 7.04 -1.96
CA CYS A 179 12.73 6.09 -1.20
C CYS A 179 12.93 4.76 -1.93
N ASN A 180 11.87 4.18 -2.48
CA ASN A 180 11.94 2.92 -3.23
C ASN A 180 12.87 2.99 -4.45
N LYS A 181 12.92 4.16 -5.13
CA LYS A 181 13.74 4.40 -6.32
C LYS A 181 15.14 4.94 -6.02
N GLY A 182 15.45 5.26 -4.75
CA GLY A 182 16.73 5.83 -4.35
C GLY A 182 16.89 7.32 -4.66
N VAL A 183 15.81 8.01 -5.02
CA VAL A 183 15.78 9.48 -5.15
C VAL A 183 15.92 10.14 -3.79
N LEU A 184 15.29 9.57 -2.77
CA LEU A 184 15.54 9.89 -1.36
C LEU A 184 16.20 8.68 -0.71
N THR A 185 17.27 8.91 0.04
CA THR A 185 17.91 7.85 0.82
C THR A 185 18.07 8.30 2.26
N VAL A 186 17.73 7.39 3.18
CA VAL A 186 17.84 7.56 4.62
C VAL A 186 18.15 6.19 5.22
N ASP A 187 19.06 6.14 6.20
CA ASP A 187 19.48 4.89 6.82
C ASP A 187 18.48 4.38 7.88
N ALA A 188 18.72 3.18 8.38
CA ALA A 188 17.86 2.53 9.38
C ALA A 188 17.88 3.20 10.76
N GLN A 189 18.79 4.15 11.00
CA GLN A 189 18.87 4.96 12.21
C GLN A 189 18.19 6.32 12.06
N ALA A 190 17.50 6.55 10.93
CA ALA A 190 16.92 7.84 10.58
C ALA A 190 17.96 8.98 10.59
N GLY A 191 19.15 8.68 10.04
CA GLY A 191 20.19 9.67 9.81
C GLY A 191 19.80 10.73 8.76
N PRO A 192 20.78 11.54 8.29
CA PRO A 192 20.52 12.59 7.32
C PRO A 192 19.83 12.08 6.05
N VAL A 193 18.77 12.77 5.62
CA VAL A 193 18.10 12.50 4.34
C VAL A 193 18.95 13.05 3.21
N VAL A 194 19.26 12.21 2.22
CA VAL A 194 20.02 12.59 1.03
C VAL A 194 19.09 12.58 -0.19
N PHE A 195 19.11 13.66 -0.96
CA PHE A 195 18.34 13.80 -2.19
C PHE A 195 19.21 13.62 -3.43
N ASN A 196 18.91 12.61 -4.23
CA ASN A 196 19.63 12.20 -5.43
C ASN A 196 18.70 12.25 -6.66
N PRO A 197 18.42 13.44 -7.24
CA PRO A 197 17.35 13.64 -8.23
C PRO A 197 17.53 12.85 -9.55
N ARG A 198 18.74 12.36 -9.83
CA ARG A 198 19.09 11.60 -11.04
C ARG A 198 19.13 10.09 -10.82
N THR A 199 18.86 9.62 -9.60
CA THR A 199 18.97 8.22 -9.23
C THR A 199 17.62 7.52 -9.35
N ILE A 200 17.54 6.48 -10.17
CA ILE A 200 16.41 5.54 -10.24
C ILE A 200 16.99 4.14 -10.28
N THR A 201 17.02 3.45 -9.13
CA THR A 201 17.73 2.17 -8.96
C THR A 201 16.82 0.96 -9.03
N ALA A 202 15.55 1.09 -8.68
CA ALA A 202 14.60 -0.02 -8.70
C ALA A 202 13.81 -0.07 -10.01
N ARG A 203 13.61 -1.29 -10.51
CA ARG A 203 12.77 -1.57 -11.69
C ARG A 203 11.35 -1.02 -11.50
N PRO A 204 10.64 -0.69 -12.59
CA PRO A 204 9.29 -0.20 -12.47
C PRO A 204 8.35 -1.24 -11.88
N ILE A 205 7.44 -0.78 -11.01
CA ILE A 205 6.43 -1.59 -10.33
C ILE A 205 5.33 -1.95 -11.33
N MET A 206 4.87 -0.98 -12.14
CA MET A 206 3.76 -1.15 -13.06
C MET A 206 4.16 -1.86 -14.36
N SER A 207 5.44 -1.80 -14.76
CA SER A 207 5.93 -2.56 -15.94
C SER A 207 5.99 -4.07 -15.75
N ALA A 208 5.85 -4.55 -14.50
CA ALA A 208 5.71 -5.98 -14.21
C ALA A 208 4.31 -6.52 -14.56
N PHE A 209 3.41 -5.66 -15.05
CA PHE A 209 2.04 -5.96 -15.45
C PHE A 209 1.90 -5.90 -16.97
N ALA A 210 1.51 -7.01 -17.58
CA ALA A 210 0.61 -6.96 -18.72
C ALA A 210 -0.81 -6.99 -18.14
N PRO A 211 -1.72 -6.09 -18.53
CA PRO A 211 -3.09 -6.17 -18.06
C PRO A 211 -3.72 -7.51 -18.40
N ALA A 212 -4.32 -8.14 -17.40
CA ALA A 212 -5.37 -9.12 -17.64
C ALA A 212 -6.50 -8.41 -18.42
N PRO A 213 -7.07 -9.04 -19.45
CA PRO A 213 -8.16 -8.44 -20.22
C PRO A 213 -9.47 -8.40 -19.41
N GLY A 214 -10.15 -7.25 -19.38
CA GLY A 214 -11.49 -7.01 -18.80
C GLY A 214 -11.42 -6.20 -17.49
N ASN A 215 -11.97 -4.98 -17.34
CA ASN A 215 -13.35 -4.50 -17.53
C ASN A 215 -14.40 -5.37 -16.84
#